data_AF-A0A350IB17-F1
#
_entry.id   AF-A0A350IB17-F1
#
_cell.length_a   1.000
_cell.length_b   1.000
_cell.length_c   1.000
_cell.angle_alpha   90.00
_cell.angle_beta   90.00
_cell.angle_gamma   90.00
#
_symmetry.space_group_name_H-M   'P 1'
#
loop_
_entity.id
_entity.type
_entity.pdbx_description
1 polymer ?
#
loop_
_entity_poly.entity_id
_entity_poly.type
_entity_poly.pdbx_seq_one_letter_code
_entity_poly.pdbx_strand_id
1 'polypeptide(L)' 'MPFERNWAIKNTELFLIDLMDSKKTPRVPSAVRKEAYRCLKHYPSDYHMEEAQRLAPSVFGKLDD' A
#
# COMPACT_ATOMS: atom_id res chain seq x y z
N MET A 1 6.10 15.04 8.01
CA MET A 1 6.61 13.66 7.86
C MET A 1 5.62 12.54 8.23
N PRO A 2 4.70 12.64 9.22
CA PRO A 2 3.86 11.49 9.59
C PRO A 2 2.93 10.99 8.47
N PHE A 3 2.40 11.92 7.65
CA PHE A 3 1.55 11.60 6.50
C PHE A 3 2.28 10.83 5.40
N GLU A 4 3.58 11.06 5.21
CA GLU A 4 4.35 10.47 4.10
C GLU A 4 4.39 8.95 4.16
N ARG A 5 4.34 8.36 5.37
CA ARG A 5 4.26 6.90 5.54
C ARG A 5 2.92 6.34 5.08
N ASN A 6 1.82 7.02 5.40
CA ASN A 6 0.50 6.64 4.92
C ASN A 6 0.45 6.73 3.38
N TRP A 7 0.94 7.84 2.82
CA TRP A 7 1.08 7.99 1.37
C TRP A 7 1.97 6.92 0.73
N ALA A 8 3.10 6.56 1.35
CA ALA A 8 3.98 5.52 0.83
C ALA A 8 3.28 4.15 0.76
N ILE A 9 2.48 3.82 1.78
CA ILE A 9 1.69 2.58 1.83
C ILE A 9 0.62 2.61 0.73
N LYS A 10 -0.18 3.68 0.64
CA LYS A 10 -1.23 3.81 -0.40
C LYS A 10 -0.66 3.78 -1.81
N ASN A 11 0.44 4.49 -2.06
CA ASN A 11 1.08 4.49 -3.37
C ASN A 11 1.64 3.12 -3.73
N THR A 12 2.17 2.37 -2.75
CA THR A 12 2.65 1.02 -2.98
C THR A 12 1.49 0.06 -3.27
N GLU A 13 0.36 0.18 -2.58
CA GLU A 13 -0.87 -0.57 -2.91
C GLU A 13 -1.27 -0.36 -4.36
N LEU A 14 -1.38 0.91 -4.79
CA LEU A 14 -1.71 1.26 -6.18
C LEU A 14 -0.70 0.70 -7.18
N PHE A 15 0.59 0.81 -6.87
CA PHE A 15 1.65 0.24 -7.70
C PHE A 15 1.53 -1.28 -7.85
N LEU A 16 1.24 -2.02 -6.77
CA LEU A 16 1.04 -3.46 -6.81
C LEU A 16 -0.21 -3.84 -7.61
N ILE A 17 -1.30 -3.07 -7.49
CA ILE A 17 -2.51 -3.23 -8.30
C ILE A 17 -2.19 -3.02 -9.79
N ASP A 18 -1.43 -1.97 -10.12
CA ASP A 18 -1.05 -1.68 -11.50
C ASP A 18 -0.11 -2.74 -12.09
N LEU A 19 0.77 -3.34 -11.27
CA LEU A 19 1.57 -4.50 -11.67
C LEU A 19 0.71 -5.72 -12.01
N MET A 20 -0.48 -5.88 -11.43
CA MET A 20 -1.38 -6.97 -11.79
C MET A 20 -2.07 -6.75 -13.14
N ASP A 21 -2.28 -5.50 -13.56
CA ASP A 21 -2.94 -5.16 -14.83
C ASP A 21 -1.96 -5.19 -16.01
N SER A 22 -2.13 -6.18 -16.91
CA SER A 22 -1.28 -6.33 -18.09
C SER A 22 -1.42 -5.21 -19.11
N LYS A 23 -2.49 -4.42 -19.07
CA LYS A 23 -2.68 -3.25 -19.94
C LYS A 23 -1.92 -2.04 -19.41
N LYS A 24 -1.89 -1.83 -18.09
CA LYS A 24 -1.13 -0.75 -17.45
C LYS A 24 0.37 -1.00 -17.45
N THR A 25 0.77 -2.26 -17.19
CA THR A 25 2.18 -2.65 -17.10
C THR A 25 2.50 -3.73 -18.13
N PRO A 26 2.53 -3.42 -19.44
CA PRO A 26 2.81 -4.41 -20.47
C PRO A 26 4.20 -5.02 -20.31
N ARG A 27 4.37 -6.28 -20.72
CA ARG A 27 5.65 -7.04 -20.71
C ARG A 27 6.21 -7.41 -19.33
N VAL A 28 5.52 -7.08 -18.23
CA VAL A 28 5.90 -7.58 -16.89
C VAL A 28 5.69 -9.11 -16.81
N PRO A 29 6.70 -9.89 -16.35
CA PRO A 29 6.60 -11.34 -16.22
C PRO A 29 5.47 -11.80 -15.30
N SER A 30 4.86 -12.95 -15.60
CA SER A 30 3.75 -13.50 -14.81
C SER A 30 4.15 -13.80 -13.34
N ALA A 31 5.41 -14.14 -13.08
CA ALA A 31 5.93 -14.34 -11.73
C ALA A 31 5.83 -13.07 -10.88
N VAL A 32 6.14 -11.90 -11.46
CA VAL A 32 6.05 -10.60 -10.77
C VAL A 32 4.59 -10.25 -10.46
N ARG A 33 3.66 -10.51 -11.39
CA ARG A 33 2.23 -10.26 -11.14
C ARG A 33 1.67 -11.13 -10.03
N LYS A 34 2.07 -12.41 -10.00
CA LYS A 34 1.69 -13.34 -8.93
C LYS A 34 2.22 -12.89 -7.58
N GLU A 35 3.44 -12.34 -7.55
CA GLU A 35 4.01 -11.82 -6.32
C GLU A 35 3.29 -10.54 -5.86
N ALA A 36 2.96 -9.63 -6.78
CA ALA A 36 2.14 -8.46 -6.45
C ALA A 36 0.78 -8.85 -5.84
N TYR A 37 0.11 -9.85 -6.42
CA TYR A 37 -1.13 -10.41 -5.87
C TYR A 37 -0.95 -10.99 -4.45
N ARG A 38 0.15 -11.71 -4.20
CA ARG A 38 0.46 -12.27 -2.87
C ARG A 38 0.70 -11.17 -1.83
N CYS A 39 1.44 -10.13 -2.19
CA CYS A 39 1.66 -8.97 -1.33
C CYS A 39 0.33 -8.28 -0.99
N LEU A 40 -0.56 -8.11 -1.98
CA LEU A 40 -1.86 -7.47 -1.78
C LEU A 40 -2.80 -8.23 -0.84
N LYS A 41 -2.68 -9.56 -0.76
CA LYS A 41 -3.56 -10.40 0.08
C LYS A 41 -3.58 -9.97 1.56
N HIS A 42 -2.47 -9.46 2.07
CA HIS A 42 -2.32 -9.03 3.46
C HIS A 42 -1.78 -7.61 3.56
N TYR A 43 -1.99 -6.81 2.52
CA TYR A 43 -1.52 -5.43 2.52
C TYR A 43 -2.37 -4.59 3.49
N PRO A 44 -1.77 -3.65 4.23
CA PRO A 44 -2.51 -2.81 5.17
C PRO A 44 -3.60 -2.00 4.44
N SER A 45 -4.85 -2.18 4.87
CA SER A 45 -5.98 -1.34 4.43
C SER A 45 -6.09 -0.06 5.25
N ASP A 46 -6.98 0.85 4.85
CA ASP A 46 -7.29 2.08 5.60
C ASP A 46 -7.58 1.82 7.08
N TYR A 47 -8.33 0.76 7.40
CA TYR A 47 -8.60 0.35 8.79
C TYR A 47 -7.32 0.09 9.60
N HIS A 48 -6.35 -0.61 9.01
CA HIS A 48 -5.08 -0.90 9.68
C HIS A 48 -4.24 0.36 9.86
N MET A 49 -4.34 1.31 8.92
CA MET A 49 -3.65 2.60 9.01
C MET A 49 -4.24 3.48 10.10
N GLU A 50 -5.56 3.53 10.23
CA GLU A 50 -6.23 4.25 11.33
C GLU A 50 -5.82 3.69 12.69
N GLU A 51 -5.74 2.36 12.82
CA GLU A 51 -5.29 1.73 14.07
C GLU A 51 -3.81 2.01 14.34
N ALA A 52 -2.96 2.00 13.32
CA ALA A 52 -1.55 2.37 13.45
C ALA A 52 -1.37 3.83 13.90
N GLN A 53 -2.21 4.74 13.42
CA GLN A 53 -2.23 6.15 13.85
C GLN A 53 -2.69 6.30 15.31
N ARG A 54 -3.69 5.53 15.75
CA ARG A 54 -4.13 5.49 17.16
C ARG A 54 -3.04 4.97 18.10
N LEU A 55 -2.38 3.87 17.72
CA LEU A 55 -1.39 3.20 18.57
C LEU A 55 0.00 3.87 18.54
N ALA A 56 0.38 4.48 17.42
CA ALA A 56 1.70 5.08 17.23
C ALA A 56 1.63 6.41 16.45
N PRO A 57 0.97 7.46 16.98
CA PRO A 57 0.78 8.73 16.29
C PRO A 57 2.09 9.47 16.00
N SER A 58 3.13 9.27 16.82
CA SER A 58 4.47 9.82 16.57
C SER A 58 5.14 9.26 15.31
N VAL A 59 4.69 8.09 14.84
CA VAL A 59 5.22 7.40 13.65
C VAL A 59 4.29 7.61 12.45
N PHE A 60 2.98 7.43 12.62
CA PHE A 60 2.01 7.41 11.51
C PHE A 60 1.16 8.67 11.37
N GLY A 61 1.29 9.61 12.30
CA GLY A 61 0.53 10.86 12.31
C GLY A 61 -0.75 10.75 13.11
N LYS A 62 -1.39 11.90 13.34
CA LYS A 62 -2.70 11.96 13.96
C LYS A 62 -3.79 11.85 12.89
N LEU A 63 -4.97 11.42 13.31
CA LEU A 63 -6.15 11.26 12.46
C LEU A 63 -6.76 12.61 12.03
N ASP A 64 -6.53 13.68 12.81
CA ASP A 64 -7.26 14.95 12.71
C ASP A 64 -6.45 16.12 12.12
N ASP A 65 -5.29 15.85 11.49
CA ASP A 65 -4.41 16.89 10.92
C ASP A 65 -4.57 17.05 9.39
#